data_AF-A0A2D5MRM5-F1
#
_entry.id   AF-A0A2D5MRM5-F1
#
_cell.length_a   1.000
_cell.length_b   1.000
_cell.length_c   1.000
_cell.angle_alpha   90.00
_cell.angle_beta   90.00
_cell.angle_gamma   90.00
#
_symmetry.space_group_name_H-M   'P 1'
#
loop_
_entity.id
_entity.type
_entity.pdbx_description
1 polymer ?
#
loop_
_entity_poly.entity_id
_entity_poly.type
_entity_poly.pdbx_seq_one_letter_code
_entity_poly.pdbx_strand_id
1 'polypeptide(L)'
;MKIIEAALSFLRMNKLIKNSLIFFGFVLSLSIVGCSGDKYPKEISLEDAPETISAAFKDEKDDNIKAMADQATNLLKSKNYKAAHGVLKRLMALKDLDVEQRDLIAGGLMAVAENLSKAAEDGDAQAGQYLKMQSFGK
;
A
#
# COMPACT_ATOMS: atom_id res chain seq x y z
N MET A 1 25.35 -70.22 -7.21
CA MET A 1 25.32 -69.27 -8.34
C MET A 1 23.95 -68.59 -8.30
N LYS A 2 23.75 -67.32 -7.98
CA LYS A 2 24.60 -66.15 -7.79
C LYS A 2 23.58 -65.14 -7.19
N ILE A 3 23.44 -64.93 -5.88
CA ILE A 3 24.21 -63.99 -5.03
C ILE A 3 24.72 -62.70 -5.73
N ILE A 4 24.44 -62.49 -7.03
CA ILE A 4 24.84 -61.33 -7.82
C ILE A 4 23.64 -60.41 -8.08
N GLU A 5 22.41 -60.95 -8.13
CA GLU A 5 21.18 -60.16 -8.29
C GLU A 5 20.94 -59.21 -7.09
N ALA A 6 21.25 -59.65 -5.86
CA ALA A 6 21.07 -58.84 -4.66
C ALA A 6 22.14 -57.73 -4.50
N ALA A 7 23.35 -57.91 -5.06
CA ALA A 7 24.42 -56.92 -4.98
C ALA A 7 24.21 -55.76 -5.97
N LEU A 8 23.51 -56.00 -7.09
CA LEU A 8 23.20 -55.00 -8.11
C LEU A 8 22.08 -54.03 -7.69
N SER A 9 21.23 -54.42 -6.75
CA SER A 9 20.19 -53.53 -6.20
C SER A 9 20.77 -52.53 -5.18
N PHE A 10 21.80 -52.92 -4.42
CA PHE A 10 22.41 -52.04 -3.41
C PHE A 10 23.37 -51.00 -4.03
N LEU A 11 24.07 -51.36 -5.11
CA LEU A 11 24.96 -50.44 -5.85
C LEU A 11 24.22 -49.40 -6.70
N ARG A 12 22.92 -49.60 -6.97
CA ARG A 12 22.10 -48.65 -7.73
C ARG A 12 21.46 -47.55 -6.87
N MET A 13 21.33 -47.75 -5.55
CA MET A 13 20.82 -46.72 -4.63
C MET A 13 21.87 -45.71 -4.17
N ASN A 14 23.17 -46.05 -4.21
CA ASN A 14 24.24 -45.13 -3.79
C ASN A 14 24.66 -44.11 -4.86
N LYS A 15 24.05 -44.13 -6.05
CA LYS A 15 24.33 -43.16 -7.13
C LYS A 15 23.30 -42.04 -7.24
N LEU A 16 22.30 -42.00 -6.36
CA LEU A 16 21.30 -40.94 -6.31
C LEU A 16 21.50 -39.96 -5.13
N ILE A 17 22.39 -40.26 -4.19
CA ILE A 17 22.66 -39.40 -3.02
C ILE A 17 23.75 -38.35 -3.31
N LYS A 18 24.54 -38.52 -4.38
CA LYS A 18 25.63 -37.58 -4.73
C LYS A 18 25.22 -36.29 -5.43
N ASN A 19 23.93 -36.06 -5.66
CA ASN A 19 23.44 -34.80 -6.22
C ASN A 19 22.48 -34.05 -5.28
N SER A 20 22.34 -34.52 -4.04
CA SER A 20 21.49 -33.92 -2.99
C SER A 20 22.34 -33.10 -2.01
N LEU A 21 23.28 -32.31 -2.51
CA LEU A 21 24.08 -31.40 -1.68
C LEU A 21 24.39 -30.05 -2.36
N ILE A 22 23.63 -29.70 -3.41
CA ILE A 22 23.72 -28.40 -4.09
C ILE A 22 22.30 -27.94 -4.46
N PHE A 23 21.43 -27.79 -3.46
CA PHE A 23 20.12 -27.14 -3.61
C PHE A 23 19.74 -26.32 -2.36
N PHE A 24 20.76 -25.90 -1.59
CA PHE A 24 20.60 -25.10 -0.38
C PHE A 24 21.55 -23.90 -0.41
N GLY A 25 21.49 -23.09 -1.47
CA GLY A 25 22.42 -21.96 -1.60
C GLY A 25 22.15 -20.94 -2.70
N PHE A 26 21.00 -20.98 -3.38
CA PHE A 26 20.74 -20.03 -4.47
C PHE A 26 19.25 -19.65 -4.61
N VAL A 27 18.59 -19.38 -3.48
CA VAL A 27 17.28 -18.69 -3.44
C VAL A 27 17.35 -17.59 -2.38
N LEU A 28 18.38 -16.75 -2.45
CA LEU A 28 18.51 -15.57 -1.58
C LEU A 28 19.19 -14.42 -2.33
N SER A 29 18.65 -14.06 -3.49
CA SER A 29 19.06 -12.86 -4.23
C SER A 29 17.88 -12.11 -4.85
N LEU A 30 16.68 -12.22 -4.26
CA LEU A 30 15.73 -11.10 -4.30
C LEU A 30 16.04 -10.20 -3.10
N SER A 31 17.14 -9.44 -3.20
CA SER A 31 17.31 -8.24 -2.38
C SER A 31 16.29 -7.22 -2.88
N ILE A 32 15.10 -7.32 -2.29
CA ILE A 32 14.25 -6.25 -1.82
C ILE A 32 14.88 -4.88 -2.10
N VAL A 33 14.55 -4.27 -3.23
CA VAL A 33 14.70 -2.83 -3.39
C VAL A 33 13.82 -2.22 -2.30
N GLY A 34 14.47 -1.52 -1.37
CA GLY A 34 13.99 -0.96 -0.11
C GLY A 34 12.47 -0.86 0.07
N CYS A 35 11.95 -1.64 1.02
CA CYS A 35 10.82 -1.20 1.81
C CYS A 35 11.28 0.11 2.48
N SER A 36 10.75 1.23 1.99
CA SER A 36 11.11 2.57 2.46
C SER A 36 10.98 2.63 3.98
N GLY A 37 12.01 3.18 4.62
CA GLY A 37 12.18 3.17 6.07
C GLY A 37 10.97 3.70 6.83
N ASP A 38 10.95 3.36 8.12
CA ASP A 38 9.94 3.65 9.15
C ASP A 38 9.66 5.16 9.35
N LYS A 39 9.18 5.83 8.30
CA LYS A 39 8.58 7.16 8.37
C LYS A 39 7.10 6.96 8.12
N TYR A 40 6.34 6.96 9.20
CA TYR A 40 4.90 7.10 9.13
C TYR A 40 4.58 8.44 8.47
N PRO A 41 3.56 8.48 7.59
CA PRO A 41 3.09 9.75 7.08
C PRO A 41 2.80 10.72 8.22
N LYS A 42 3.08 12.01 8.01
CA LYS A 42 2.73 13.05 8.98
C LYS A 42 1.26 12.88 9.39
N GLU A 43 1.08 12.65 10.69
CA GLU A 43 -0.24 12.55 11.28
C GLU A 43 -0.94 13.90 11.15
N ILE A 44 -2.11 13.90 10.52
CA ILE A 44 -2.97 15.06 10.43
C ILE A 44 -4.35 14.67 10.94
N SER A 45 -4.96 15.54 11.74
CA SER A 45 -6.34 15.36 12.17
C SER A 45 -7.27 15.56 10.98
N LEU A 46 -8.47 14.99 11.05
CA LEU A 46 -9.50 15.17 10.02
C LEU A 46 -9.91 16.65 9.92
N GLU A 47 -9.89 17.35 11.04
CA GLU A 47 -10.28 18.74 11.20
C GLU A 47 -9.25 19.69 10.59
N ASP A 48 -7.96 19.40 10.76
CA ASP A 48 -6.86 20.23 10.25
C ASP A 48 -6.46 19.87 8.81
N ALA A 49 -6.89 18.70 8.31
CA ALA A 49 -6.57 18.23 6.97
C ALA A 49 -6.89 19.25 5.85
N PRO A 50 -8.05 19.93 5.80
CA PRO A 50 -8.35 20.87 4.72
C PRO A 50 -7.35 22.04 4.67
N GLU A 51 -7.07 22.67 5.81
CA GLU A 51 -6.17 23.84 5.86
C GLU A 51 -4.72 23.42 5.63
N THR A 52 -4.31 22.27 6.17
CA THR A 52 -2.95 21.73 5.98
C THR A 52 -2.69 21.37 4.52
N ILE A 53 -3.65 20.71 3.86
CA ILE A 53 -3.55 20.38 2.43
C ILE A 53 -3.56 21.67 1.59
N SER A 54 -4.50 22.59 1.84
CA SER A 54 -4.55 23.85 1.09
C SER A 54 -3.24 24.64 1.17
N ALA A 55 -2.62 24.70 2.35
CA ALA A 55 -1.34 25.37 2.54
C ALA A 55 -0.20 24.72 1.76
N ALA A 56 -0.15 23.39 1.69
CA ALA A 56 0.90 22.65 0.98
C ALA A 56 0.82 22.77 -0.55
N PHE A 57 -0.38 23.03 -1.09
CA PHE A 57 -0.61 23.15 -2.54
C PHE A 57 -0.77 24.61 -3.01
N LYS A 58 -0.58 25.61 -2.13
CA LYS A 58 -0.81 27.03 -2.48
C LYS A 58 0.06 27.50 -3.65
N ASP A 59 1.31 27.03 -3.69
CA ASP A 59 2.34 27.38 -4.67
C ASP A 59 2.52 26.30 -5.76
N GLU A 60 1.61 25.33 -5.82
CA GLU A 60 1.60 24.30 -6.87
C GLU A 60 1.44 24.97 -8.24
N LYS A 61 2.29 24.53 -9.19
CA LYS A 61 2.38 25.08 -10.55
C LYS A 61 1.59 24.25 -11.56
N ASP A 62 1.35 22.97 -11.27
CA ASP A 62 0.48 22.13 -12.08
C ASP A 62 -0.99 22.42 -11.74
N ASP A 63 -1.70 23.06 -12.67
CA ASP A 63 -3.10 23.44 -12.50
C ASP A 63 -4.02 22.25 -12.20
N ASN A 64 -3.72 21.06 -12.72
CA ASN A 64 -4.53 19.87 -12.49
C ASN A 64 -4.28 19.31 -11.07
N ILE A 65 -3.03 19.26 -10.61
CA ILE A 65 -2.70 18.88 -9.23
C ILE A 65 -3.35 19.86 -8.25
N LYS A 66 -3.20 21.16 -8.50
CA LYS A 66 -3.80 22.22 -7.68
C LYS A 66 -5.32 22.10 -7.61
N ALA A 67 -5.98 21.95 -8.75
CA ALA A 67 -7.44 21.78 -8.80
C ALA A 67 -7.92 20.53 -8.04
N MET A 68 -7.16 19.43 -8.08
CA MET A 68 -7.47 18.24 -7.29
C MET A 68 -7.28 18.46 -5.79
N ALA A 69 -6.24 19.18 -5.38
CA ALA A 69 -6.01 19.53 -3.98
C ALA A 69 -7.11 20.46 -3.44
N ASP A 70 -7.53 21.45 -4.25
CA ASP A 70 -8.66 22.33 -3.93
C ASP A 70 -9.97 21.54 -3.83
N GLN A 71 -10.20 20.60 -4.76
CA GLN A 71 -11.36 19.73 -4.72
C GLN A 71 -11.38 18.87 -3.44
N ALA A 72 -10.25 18.26 -3.07
CA ALA A 72 -10.15 17.49 -1.83
C ALA A 72 -10.43 18.36 -0.60
N THR A 73 -9.82 19.55 -0.54
CA THR A 73 -10.03 20.53 0.54
C THR A 73 -11.49 20.91 0.70
N ASN A 74 -12.18 21.22 -0.40
CA ASN A 74 -13.60 21.58 -0.36
C ASN A 74 -14.48 20.42 0.10
N LEU A 75 -14.19 19.19 -0.34
CA LEU A 75 -14.91 18.00 0.09
C LEU A 75 -14.71 17.69 1.58
N LEU A 76 -13.51 17.91 2.11
CA LEU A 76 -13.23 17.79 3.53
C LEU A 76 -14.01 18.84 4.34
N LYS A 77 -13.99 20.11 3.90
CA LYS A 77 -14.77 21.19 4.52
C LYS A 77 -16.27 20.91 4.52
N SER A 78 -16.78 20.30 3.44
CA SER A 78 -18.19 19.90 3.33
C SER A 78 -18.49 18.54 3.98
N LYS A 79 -17.53 17.93 4.70
CA LYS A 79 -17.65 16.61 5.35
C LYS A 79 -18.06 15.47 4.39
N ASN A 80 -17.75 15.59 3.11
CA ASN A 80 -18.00 14.55 2.12
C ASN A 80 -16.80 13.60 2.03
N TYR A 81 -16.62 12.81 3.10
CA TYR A 81 -15.44 11.98 3.31
C TYR A 81 -15.24 10.88 2.26
N LYS A 82 -16.33 10.31 1.72
CA LYS A 82 -16.26 9.30 0.64
C LYS A 82 -15.66 9.89 -0.64
N ALA A 83 -16.13 11.07 -1.02
CA ALA A 83 -15.60 11.76 -2.20
C ALA A 83 -14.18 12.29 -1.94
N ALA A 84 -13.92 12.86 -0.76
CA ALA A 84 -12.59 13.33 -0.37
C ALA A 84 -11.56 12.20 -0.45
N HIS A 85 -11.83 11.03 0.15
CA HIS A 85 -10.97 9.85 0.07
C HIS A 85 -10.67 9.45 -1.38
N GLY A 86 -11.69 9.50 -2.26
CA GLY A 86 -11.51 9.21 -3.68
C GLY A 86 -10.60 10.20 -4.43
N VAL A 87 -10.68 11.50 -4.10
CA VAL A 87 -9.78 12.52 -4.69
C VAL A 87 -8.37 12.36 -4.14
N LEU A 88 -8.21 12.21 -2.82
CA LEU A 88 -6.91 12.02 -2.15
C LEU A 88 -6.19 10.78 -2.68
N LYS A 89 -6.90 9.66 -2.87
CA LYS A 89 -6.33 8.44 -3.46
C LYS A 89 -5.83 8.67 -4.90
N ARG A 90 -6.55 9.46 -5.70
CA ARG A 90 -6.10 9.82 -7.05
C ARG A 90 -4.89 10.76 -7.03
N LEU A 91 -4.85 11.73 -6.10
CA LEU A 91 -3.68 12.58 -5.88
C LEU A 91 -2.45 11.73 -5.54
N MET A 92 -2.57 10.78 -4.61
CA MET A 92 -1.46 9.88 -4.23
C MET A 92 -0.88 9.08 -5.40
N ALA A 93 -1.71 8.77 -6.40
CA ALA A 93 -1.28 8.01 -7.57
C ALA A 93 -0.44 8.85 -8.57
N LEU A 94 -0.40 10.18 -8.40
CA LEU A 94 0.42 11.06 -9.22
C LEU A 94 1.89 10.93 -8.83
N LYS A 95 2.77 10.93 -9.83
CA LYS A 95 4.23 10.82 -9.63
C LYS A 95 4.87 12.16 -9.27
N ASP A 96 4.26 13.25 -9.73
CA ASP A 96 4.85 14.59 -9.71
C ASP A 96 4.55 15.38 -8.41
N LEU A 97 4.07 14.69 -7.36
CA LEU A 97 3.99 15.27 -6.02
C LEU A 97 5.36 15.29 -5.36
N ASP A 98 5.69 16.42 -4.74
CA ASP A 98 6.86 16.48 -3.86
C ASP A 98 6.67 15.60 -2.62
N VAL A 99 7.75 15.43 -1.85
CA VAL A 99 7.76 14.53 -0.68
C VAL A 99 6.80 15.03 0.41
N GLU A 100 6.73 16.33 0.67
CA GLU A 100 5.86 16.90 1.71
C GLU A 100 4.38 16.81 1.31
N GLN A 101 4.05 17.17 0.08
CA GLN A 101 2.72 17.00 -0.48
C GLN A 101 2.26 15.55 -0.39
N ARG A 102 3.11 14.60 -0.81
CA ARG A 102 2.79 13.17 -0.77
C ARG A 102 2.56 12.69 0.66
N ASP A 103 3.38 13.14 1.60
CA ASP A 103 3.27 12.80 3.01
C ASP A 103 1.95 13.31 3.62
N LEU A 104 1.58 14.55 3.31
CA LEU A 104 0.34 15.18 3.75
C LEU A 104 -0.90 14.54 3.14
N ILE A 105 -0.89 14.21 1.83
CA ILE A 105 -2.01 13.51 1.21
C ILE A 105 -2.14 12.10 1.81
N ALA A 106 -1.04 11.41 2.11
CA ALA A 106 -1.08 10.11 2.77
C ALA A 106 -1.70 10.21 4.18
N GLY A 107 -1.26 11.16 4.99
CA GLY A 107 -1.85 11.43 6.31
C GLY A 107 -3.35 11.75 6.22
N GLY A 108 -3.74 12.61 5.27
CA GLY A 108 -5.15 12.96 5.05
C GLY A 108 -5.99 11.79 4.57
N LEU A 109 -5.45 10.94 3.69
CA LEU A 109 -6.12 9.73 3.25
C LEU A 109 -6.38 8.77 4.43
N MET A 110 -5.40 8.62 5.33
CA MET A 110 -5.54 7.80 6.54
C MET A 110 -6.60 8.38 7.47
N ALA A 111 -6.55 9.68 7.79
CA ALA A 111 -7.53 10.32 8.67
C ALA A 111 -8.98 10.16 8.15
N VAL A 112 -9.18 10.32 6.84
CA VAL A 112 -10.48 10.12 6.21
C VAL A 112 -10.91 8.64 6.23
N ALA A 113 -9.98 7.72 5.97
CA ALA A 113 -10.27 6.27 6.02
C ALA A 113 -10.63 5.81 7.44
N GLU A 114 -9.96 6.32 8.47
CA GLU A 114 -10.28 6.07 9.87
C GLU A 114 -11.67 6.61 10.24
N ASN A 115 -12.00 7.84 9.80
CA ASN A 115 -13.33 8.40 10.03
C ASN A 115 -14.44 7.56 9.38
N LEU A 116 -14.23 7.14 8.13
CA LEU A 116 -15.18 6.26 7.42
C LEU A 116 -15.29 4.90 8.10
N SER A 117 -14.20 4.37 8.65
CA SER A 117 -14.20 3.10 9.37
C SER A 117 -15.01 3.21 10.66
N LYS A 118 -14.79 4.25 11.46
CA LYS A 118 -15.58 4.55 12.66
C LYS A 118 -17.07 4.71 12.34
N ALA A 119 -17.40 5.47 11.28
CA ALA A 119 -18.79 5.63 10.86
C ALA A 119 -19.44 4.28 10.47
N ALA A 120 -18.69 3.40 9.79
CA ALA A 120 -19.17 2.06 9.44
C ALA A 120 -19.38 1.19 10.69
N GLU A 121 -18.48 1.26 11.67
CA GLU A 121 -18.59 0.58 12.97
C GLU A 121 -19.81 1.06 13.76
N ASP A 122 -20.12 2.36 13.67
CA ASP A 122 -21.31 2.99 14.29
C ASP A 122 -22.62 2.72 13.50
N GLY A 123 -22.56 1.95 12.41
CA GLY A 123 -23.73 1.50 11.65
C GLY A 123 -24.03 2.28 10.37
N ASP A 124 -23.14 3.16 9.88
CA ASP A 124 -23.27 3.77 8.56
C ASP A 124 -23.01 2.72 7.47
N ALA A 125 -24.11 2.14 6.96
CA ALA A 125 -24.06 1.16 5.88
C ALA A 125 -23.41 1.71 4.60
N GLN A 126 -23.53 3.01 4.31
CA GLN A 126 -22.92 3.59 3.13
C GLN A 126 -21.41 3.73 3.28
N ALA A 127 -20.91 4.08 4.48
CA ALA A 127 -19.48 4.08 4.77
C ALA A 127 -18.90 2.66 4.68
N GLY A 128 -19.59 1.68 5.27
CA GLY A 128 -19.19 0.28 5.20
C GLY A 128 -19.15 -0.26 3.76
N GLN A 129 -20.17 0.03 2.94
CA GLN A 129 -20.16 -0.35 1.53
C GLN A 129 -19.05 0.34 0.74
N TYR A 130 -18.81 1.62 1.00
CA TYR A 130 -17.73 2.36 0.36
C TYR A 130 -16.37 1.71 0.64
N LEU A 131 -16.05 1.44 1.91
CA LEU A 131 -14.79 0.81 2.31
C LEU A 131 -14.64 -0.60 1.72
N LYS A 132 -15.74 -1.36 1.68
CA LYS A 132 -15.78 -2.66 1.02
C LYS A 132 -15.43 -2.57 -0.47
N MET A 133 -15.96 -1.59 -1.20
CA MET A 133 -15.58 -1.38 -2.60
C MET A 133 -14.10 -0.99 -2.75
N GLN A 134 -13.56 -0.18 -1.83
CA GLN A 134 -12.16 0.23 -1.86
C GLN A 134 -11.19 -0.93 -1.59
N SER A 135 -11.56 -1.92 -0.77
CA SER A 135 -10.71 -3.07 -0.46
C SER A 135 -10.63 -4.10 -1.58
N PHE A 136 -11.67 -4.23 -2.41
CA PHE A 136 -11.71 -5.16 -3.54
C PHE A 136 -11.02 -4.66 -4.81
N GLY A 137 -10.76 -3.36 -4.94
CA GLY A 137 -10.14 -2.76 -6.12
C GLY A 137 -8.61 -2.89 -6.18
N LYS A 138 -8.04 -4.03 -5.78
CA LYS A 138 -6.59 -4.32 -5.92
C LYS A 138 -6.20 -4.58 -7.36
#